data_AF-A0A641RVI9-F1
#
_entry.id   AF-A0A641RVI9-F1
#
_cell.length_a   1.000
_cell.length_b   1.000
_cell.length_c   1.000
_cell.angle_alpha   90.00
_cell.angle_beta   90.00
_cell.angle_gamma   90.00
#
_symmetry.space_group_name_H-M   'P 1'
#
loop_
_entity.id
_entity.type
_entity.pdbx_description
1 polymer ?
#
loop_
_entity_poly.entity_id
_entity_poly.type
_entity_poly.pdbx_seq_one_letter_code
_entity_poly.pdbx_strand_id
1 'polypeptide(L)'
;MQMMNKNGFSRCGENYINRLRKEGRYSTAHVYKNALYSFSKFCGTLNMSFRQVTKERLRRYGQYLYECGLKPNTISTYMRM
;
A
#
# COMPACT_ATOMS: atom_id res chain seq x y z
N MET A 1 -9.90 -27.10 7.03
CA MET A 1 -9.53 -26.19 5.93
C MET A 1 -9.58 -24.77 6.45
N GLN A 2 -8.43 -24.11 6.61
CA GLN A 2 -8.33 -22.80 7.25
C GLN A 2 -9.05 -21.75 6.41
N MET A 3 -10.02 -21.05 7.01
CA MET A 3 -10.64 -19.84 6.43
C MET A 3 -9.55 -18.79 6.23
N MET A 4 -9.00 -18.70 5.01
CA MET A 4 -8.25 -17.51 4.58
C MET A 4 -9.20 -16.33 4.75
N ASN A 5 -8.90 -15.46 5.71
CA ASN A 5 -9.65 -14.23 5.92
C ASN A 5 -9.63 -13.44 4.60
N LYS A 6 -10.74 -13.44 3.86
CA LYS A 6 -10.84 -12.99 2.45
C LYS A 6 -10.66 -11.47 2.27
N ASN A 7 -10.43 -10.72 3.35
CA ASN A 7 -10.51 -9.25 3.42
C ASN A 7 -9.24 -8.60 4.01
N GLY A 8 -8.06 -8.97 3.52
CA GLY A 8 -6.80 -8.32 3.89
C GLY A 8 -6.63 -6.94 3.24
N PHE A 9 -5.88 -6.05 3.90
CA PHE A 9 -5.47 -4.75 3.35
C PHE A 9 -4.82 -4.90 1.97
N SER A 10 -3.91 -5.88 1.82
CA SER A 10 -3.24 -6.15 0.53
C SER A 10 -4.24 -6.40 -0.60
N ARG A 11 -5.23 -7.28 -0.36
CA ARG A 11 -6.22 -7.64 -1.37
C ARG A 11 -7.17 -6.49 -1.69
N CYS A 12 -7.56 -5.69 -0.69
CA CYS A 12 -8.32 -4.46 -0.93
C CYS A 12 -7.53 -3.46 -1.78
N GLY A 13 -6.24 -3.27 -1.48
CA GLY A 13 -5.35 -2.44 -2.28
C GLY A 13 -5.24 -2.91 -3.73
N GLU A 14 -5.05 -4.22 -3.95
CA GLU A 14 -5.01 -4.81 -5.30
C GLU A 14 -6.33 -4.64 -6.07
N ASN A 15 -7.47 -4.86 -5.40
CA ASN A 15 -8.78 -4.63 -6.01
C ASN A 15 -8.96 -3.15 -6.42
N TYR A 16 -8.52 -2.22 -5.58
CA TYR A 16 -8.60 -0.80 -5.86
C TYR A 16 -7.71 -0.40 -7.05
N ILE A 17 -6.47 -0.92 -7.10
CA ILE A 17 -5.56 -0.75 -8.26
C ILE A 17 -6.18 -1.30 -9.55
N ASN A 18 -6.80 -2.49 -9.49
CA ASN A 18 -7.47 -3.09 -10.64
C ASN A 18 -8.66 -2.26 -11.11
N ARG A 19 -9.40 -1.64 -10.19
CA ARG A 19 -10.47 -0.70 -10.56
C ARG A 19 -9.92 0.53 -11.28
N LEU A 20 -8.84 1.13 -10.77
CA LEU A 20 -8.19 2.27 -11.43
C LEU A 20 -7.71 1.93 -12.86
N ARG A 21 -7.22 0.71 -13.08
CA ARG A 21 -6.88 0.22 -14.42
C ARG A 21 -8.10 0.13 -15.33
N LYS A 22 -9.23 -0.38 -14.83
CA LYS A 22 -10.49 -0.45 -15.59
C LYS A 22 -11.04 0.93 -15.93
N GLU A 23 -10.81 1.92 -15.07
CA GLU A 23 -11.16 3.33 -15.30
C GLU A 23 -10.17 4.06 -16.23
N GLY A 24 -9.17 3.37 -16.80
CA GLY A 24 -8.16 3.96 -17.69
C GLY A 24 -7.08 4.76 -16.97
N ARG A 25 -7.06 4.78 -15.63
CA ARG A 25 -6.11 5.53 -14.80
C ARG A 25 -4.82 4.74 -14.56
N TYR A 26 -4.15 4.35 -15.64
CA TYR A 26 -2.98 3.46 -15.59
C TYR A 26 -1.81 4.03 -14.78
N SER A 27 -1.53 5.33 -14.90
CA SER A 27 -0.45 5.98 -14.13
C SER A 27 -0.71 5.91 -12.64
N THR A 28 -1.92 6.28 -12.19
CA THR A 28 -2.31 6.20 -10.77
C THR A 28 -2.27 4.75 -10.27
N ALA A 29 -2.80 3.82 -11.07
CA ALA A 29 -2.75 2.40 -10.72
C ALA A 29 -1.32 1.87 -10.56
N HIS A 30 -0.38 2.33 -11.40
CA HIS A 30 1.02 1.95 -11.31
C HIS A 30 1.68 2.50 -10.03
N VAL A 31 1.47 3.79 -9.73
CA VAL A 31 2.00 4.41 -8.52
C VAL A 31 1.45 3.73 -7.27
N TYR A 32 0.15 3.43 -7.25
CA TYR A 32 -0.47 2.70 -6.16
C TYR A 32 0.07 1.27 -6.07
N LYS A 33 0.24 0.54 -7.18
CA LYS A 33 0.90 -0.78 -7.11
C LYS A 33 2.27 -0.71 -6.43
N ASN A 34 3.07 0.31 -6.74
CA ASN A 34 4.38 0.48 -6.12
C ASN A 34 4.28 0.84 -4.63
N ALA A 35 3.35 1.72 -4.26
CA ALA A 35 3.11 2.08 -2.86
C ALA A 35 2.69 0.87 -2.00
N LEU A 36 1.81 0.00 -2.53
CA LEU A 36 1.35 -1.19 -1.83
C LEU A 36 2.48 -2.20 -1.64
N TYR A 37 3.29 -2.38 -2.69
CA TYR A 37 4.46 -3.26 -2.64
C TYR A 37 5.51 -2.74 -1.65
N SER A 38 5.82 -1.44 -1.68
CA SER A 38 6.76 -0.81 -0.76
C SER A 38 6.32 -0.94 0.70
N PHE A 39 5.03 -0.73 0.98
CA PHE A 39 4.49 -0.89 2.34
C PHE A 39 4.51 -2.34 2.81
N SER A 40 4.18 -3.29 1.92
CA SER A 40 4.24 -4.72 2.21
C SER A 40 5.68 -5.17 2.50
N LYS A 41 6.65 -4.65 1.73
CA LYS A 41 8.08 -4.89 1.95
C LYS A 41 8.53 -4.31 3.30
N PHE A 42 8.12 -3.08 3.63
CA PHE A 42 8.39 -2.46 4.93
C PHE A 42 7.83 -3.29 6.10
N CYS A 43 6.61 -3.83 5.96
CA CYS A 43 6.00 -4.67 6.99
C CYS A 43 6.52 -6.11 7.01
N GLY A 44 7.36 -6.53 6.05
CA GLY A 44 7.89 -7.88 5.96
C GLY A 44 6.85 -8.97 5.62
N THR A 45 5.66 -8.58 5.15
CA THR A 45 4.60 -9.53 4.77
C THR A 45 3.81 -9.01 3.58
N LEU A 46 3.54 -9.91 2.63
CA LEU A 46 2.74 -9.61 1.44
C LEU A 46 1.23 -9.66 1.73
N ASN A 47 0.81 -10.31 2.81
CA ASN A 47 -0.61 -10.53 3.12
C ASN A 47 -0.96 -9.85 4.44
N MET A 48 -1.15 -8.54 4.37
CA MET A 48 -1.45 -7.71 5.53
C MET A 48 -2.95 -7.69 5.82
N SER A 49 -3.30 -7.85 7.09
CA SER A 49 -4.64 -7.56 7.59
C SER A 49 -4.78 -6.07 7.90
N PHE A 50 -5.99 -5.52 7.79
CA PHE A 50 -6.28 -4.14 8.23
C PHE A 50 -5.90 -3.87 9.68
N ARG A 51 -5.99 -4.88 10.57
CA ARG A 51 -5.57 -4.75 11.98
C ARG A 51 -4.07 -4.47 12.14
N GLN A 52 -3.28 -4.86 11.16
CA GLN A 52 -1.82 -4.65 11.15
C GLN A 52 -1.44 -3.28 10.57
N VAL A 53 -2.39 -2.53 10.01
CA VAL A 53 -2.18 -1.16 9.53
C VAL A 53 -2.53 -0.20 10.66
N THR A 54 -1.55 0.02 11.55
CA THR A 54 -1.70 0.92 12.70
C THR A 54 -1.14 2.31 12.38
N LYS A 55 -1.62 3.34 13.11
CA LYS A 55 -1.12 4.71 13.00
C LYS A 55 0.41 4.79 13.20
N GLU A 56 0.95 3.99 14.13
CA GLU A 56 2.39 3.93 14.37
C GLU A 56 3.15 3.38 13.15
N ARG A 57 2.67 2.29 12.54
CA ARG A 57 3.29 1.72 11.35
C ARG A 57 3.23 2.66 10.16
N LEU A 58 2.13 3.39 9.98
CA LEU A 58 2.02 4.44 8.95
C LEU A 58 3.02 5.58 9.20
N ARG A 59 3.17 6.03 10.45
CA ARG A 59 4.15 7.07 10.82
C ARG A 59 5.58 6.61 10.53
N ARG A 60 5.94 5.39 10.96
CA ARG A 60 7.27 4.80 10.71
C ARG A 60 7.51 4.58 9.22
N TYR A 61 6.50 4.15 8.47
CA TYR A 61 6.59 3.99 7.02
C TYR A 61 6.80 5.35 6.32
N GLY A 62 6.09 6.40 6.72
CA GLY A 62 6.32 7.76 6.20
C GLY A 62 7.75 8.24 6.44
N GLN A 63 8.30 7.99 7.63
CA GLN A 63 9.69 8.29 7.95
C GLN A 63 10.67 7.44 7.12
N TYR A 64 10.41 6.14 6.98
CA TYR A 64 11.20 5.25 6.12
C TYR A 64 11.26 5.75 4.67
N LEU A 65 10.13 6.22 4.12
CA LEU A 65 10.10 6.77 2.76
C LEU A 65 10.93 8.07 2.66
N TYR A 66 10.88 8.91 3.69
CA TYR A 66 11.69 10.12 3.79
C TYR A 66 13.19 9.81 3.86
N GLU A 67 13.59 8.85 4.70
CA GLU A 67 14.98 8.38 4.82
C GLU A 67 15.48 7.71 3.54
N CYS A 68 14.59 7.11 2.75
CA CYS A 68 14.90 6.58 1.41
C CYS A 68 15.13 7.69 0.36
N GLY A 69 14.95 8.96 0.72
CA GLY A 69 15.18 10.11 -0.17
C GLY A 69 14.04 10.36 -1.16
N LEU A 70 12.84 9.82 -0.90
CA LEU A 70 11.69 10.04 -1.77
C LEU A 70 11.21 11.50 -1.67
N LYS A 71 10.80 12.06 -2.81
CA LYS A 71 10.24 13.42 -2.86
C LYS A 71 8.96 13.49 -2.03
N PRO A 72 8.68 14.63 -1.35
CA PRO A 72 7.47 14.81 -0.55
C PRO A 72 6.17 14.44 -1.30
N ASN A 73 6.06 14.81 -2.58
CA ASN A 73 4.89 14.47 -3.42
C ASN A 73 4.70 12.96 -3.59
N THR A 74 5.79 12.20 -3.71
CA THR A 74 5.74 10.74 -3.81
C THR A 74 5.32 10.12 -2.49
N ILE A 75 5.87 10.61 -1.38
CA ILE A 75 5.50 10.19 -0.02
C ILE A 75 4.00 10.45 0.22
N SER A 76 3.51 11.65 -0.08
CA SER A 76 2.09 11.99 0.06
C SER A 76 1.19 11.10 -0.80
N THR A 77 1.64 10.72 -1.99
CA THR A 77 0.90 9.81 -2.85
C THR A 77 0.86 8.40 -2.27
N TYR A 78 1.94 7.93 -1.67
CA TYR A 78 2.02 6.61 -1.04
C TYR A 78 1.18 6.53 0.24
N MET A 79 1.13 7.62 1.02
CA MET A 79 0.33 7.70 2.25
C MET A 79 -1.18 7.84 2.00
N ARG A 80 -1.60 8.25 0.79
CA ARG A 80 -3.01 8.50 0.45
C ARG A 80 -3.78 7.24 0.05
N MET A 81 -3.06 6.18 -0.35
CA MET A 81 -3.68 4.91 -0.74
C MET A 81 -4.40 4.26 0.45
#